data_AF-A0A660KZH3-F1
#
_entry.id   AF-A0A660KZH3-F1
#
_cell.length_a   1.000
_cell.length_b   1.000
_cell.length_c   1.000
_cell.angle_alpha   90.00
_cell.angle_beta   90.00
_cell.angle_gamma   90.00
#
_symmetry.space_group_name_H-M   'P 1'
#
loop_
_entity.id
_entity.type
_entity.pdbx_description
1 polymer ?
#
loop_
_entity_poly.entity_id
_entity_poly.type
_entity_poly.pdbx_seq_one_letter_code
_entity_poly.pdbx_strand_id
1 'polypeptide(L)'
;MVITTMTPDSGEQLCCSTFASRYVRMPLPKFKLSEKAIPKEAHEGGVCMGVDFKVLCERGGYNRYFMCKKPRAGHGGRGDWREQFVWRMALRIVSRKALGMGMGPVQVRGLQSFSLPDLPYDYGALEPVISAEIMHLHHQKHHQTYISNYNKALEQLQQALSKADSPTIVQLQSAIKFNGGGHINHSIFWKNLAPIREGGGEPPKASLGWAIDTQFGSLEALIQKVNAEGAALQGSGWVWLALDKEQKKLSVETTANQDPLVTKGSALVPLFGIDVWEHAYYLQYKNVKADYLKNIWKVINWEYVSEVYEKESP
;
A
#
# COMPACT_ATOMS: atom_id res chain seq x y z
N MET A 1 -29.75 -66.20 19.38
CA MET A 1 -30.91 -65.96 18.49
C MET A 1 -30.82 -64.50 18.04
N VAL A 2 -30.78 -64.11 16.75
CA VAL A 2 -31.37 -64.70 15.51
C VAL A 2 -32.90 -64.68 15.62
N ILE A 3 -33.70 -63.92 14.85
CA ILE A 3 -33.51 -63.04 13.67
C ILE A 3 -34.63 -61.94 13.73
N THR A 4 -34.77 -60.83 12.98
CA THR A 4 -34.45 -60.46 11.58
C THR A 4 -34.19 -58.94 11.37
N THR A 5 -34.03 -58.57 10.09
CA THR A 5 -33.89 -57.26 9.42
C THR A 5 -35.11 -56.33 9.40
N MET A 6 -34.88 -55.01 9.21
CA MET A 6 -35.41 -54.27 8.05
C MET A 6 -34.50 -53.08 7.65
N THR A 7 -34.24 -52.95 6.35
CA THR A 7 -33.82 -51.74 5.62
C THR A 7 -34.67 -51.69 4.34
N PRO A 8 -35.15 -50.51 3.92
CA PRO A 8 -34.38 -49.60 3.06
C PRO A 8 -34.50 -48.13 3.56
N ASP A 9 -33.98 -47.08 2.90
CA ASP A 9 -33.41 -46.98 1.55
C ASP A 9 -32.19 -46.02 1.49
N SER A 10 -31.26 -46.26 0.57
CA SER A 10 -29.95 -45.57 0.51
C SER A 10 -29.91 -44.35 -0.41
N GLY A 11 -31.07 -43.83 -0.84
CA GLY A 11 -31.18 -42.76 -1.83
C GLY A 11 -30.89 -41.33 -1.34
N GLU A 12 -31.42 -40.92 -0.18
CA GLU A 12 -31.52 -39.48 0.13
C GLU A 12 -30.20 -38.83 0.60
N GLN A 13 -29.35 -39.56 1.33
CA GLN A 13 -28.08 -39.00 1.85
C GLN A 13 -27.02 -38.74 0.76
N LEU A 14 -27.14 -39.33 -0.44
CA LEU A 14 -26.21 -39.09 -1.56
C LEU A 14 -26.54 -37.82 -2.38
N CYS A 15 -27.77 -37.32 -2.31
CA CYS A 15 -28.17 -36.14 -3.09
C CYS A 15 -27.54 -34.83 -2.59
N CYS A 16 -27.36 -34.66 -1.28
CA CYS A 16 -26.81 -33.42 -0.71
C CYS A 16 -25.28 -33.33 -0.77
N SER A 17 -24.56 -34.44 -0.63
CA SER A 17 -23.09 -34.45 -0.62
C SER A 17 -22.46 -34.20 -2.00
N THR A 18 -23.15 -34.59 -3.07
CA THR A 18 -22.59 -34.56 -4.43
C THR A 18 -22.61 -33.16 -5.08
N PHE A 19 -23.48 -32.25 -4.63
CA PHE A 19 -23.66 -30.94 -5.29
C PHE A 19 -22.56 -29.92 -4.97
N ALA A 20 -22.03 -29.93 -3.74
CA ALA A 20 -21.01 -28.97 -3.30
C ALA A 20 -19.59 -29.29 -3.83
N SER A 21 -19.30 -30.56 -4.14
CA SER A 21 -17.93 -31.03 -4.44
C SER A 21 -17.46 -30.79 -5.88
N ARG A 22 -18.38 -30.61 -6.85
CA ARG A 22 -18.04 -30.57 -8.28
C ARG A 22 -17.92 -29.20 -8.94
N TYR A 23 -18.24 -28.09 -8.25
CA TYR A 23 -18.35 -26.76 -8.88
C TYR A 23 -17.45 -25.65 -8.30
N VAL A 24 -16.52 -25.96 -7.40
CA VAL A 24 -15.53 -24.98 -6.89
C VAL A 24 -14.09 -25.47 -7.10
N ARG A 25 -13.47 -25.01 -8.19
CA ARG A 25 -12.02 -25.12 -8.44
C ARG A 25 -11.42 -23.75 -8.75
N MET A 26 -11.41 -22.87 -7.75
CA MET A 26 -10.51 -21.71 -7.68
C MET A 26 -10.00 -21.54 -6.25
N PRO A 27 -8.72 -21.19 -6.03
CA PRO A 27 -8.14 -21.09 -4.70
C PRO A 27 -8.53 -19.75 -4.04
N LEU A 28 -9.31 -19.82 -2.96
CA LEU A 28 -9.56 -18.71 -2.05
C LEU A 28 -9.30 -19.18 -0.59
N PRO A 29 -8.87 -18.28 0.32
CA PRO A 29 -8.35 -18.66 1.63
C PRO A 29 -9.40 -19.33 2.53
N LYS A 30 -8.89 -20.15 3.45
CA LYS A 30 -9.64 -21.11 4.29
C LYS A 30 -10.78 -20.45 5.08
N PHE A 31 -12.03 -20.65 4.66
CA PHE A 31 -13.21 -20.39 5.49
C PHE A 31 -13.52 -21.62 6.37
N LYS A 32 -13.75 -21.40 7.67
CA LYS A 32 -14.37 -22.42 8.55
C LYS A 32 -15.88 -22.25 8.49
N LEU A 33 -16.59 -23.31 8.10
CA LEU A 33 -18.03 -23.45 8.34
C LEU A 33 -18.23 -24.16 9.69
N SER A 34 -19.20 -23.71 10.48
CA SER A 34 -19.65 -24.41 11.68
C SER A 34 -21.18 -24.45 11.69
N GLU A 35 -21.72 -25.67 11.65
CA GLU A 35 -23.17 -25.88 11.68
C GLU A 35 -23.67 -25.83 13.13
N LYS A 36 -24.70 -25.03 13.38
CA LYS A 36 -25.52 -25.08 14.60
C LYS A 36 -26.99 -24.93 14.23
N ALA A 37 -27.70 -26.05 14.18
CA ALA A 37 -29.14 -26.04 14.19
C ALA A 37 -29.65 -25.57 15.56
N ILE A 38 -30.69 -24.74 15.58
CA ILE A 38 -31.42 -24.36 16.79
C ILE A 38 -32.88 -24.74 16.53
N PRO A 39 -33.47 -25.69 17.29
CA PRO A 39 -34.88 -26.00 17.16
C PRO A 39 -35.75 -24.85 17.71
N LYS A 40 -36.95 -24.70 17.17
CA LYS A 40 -38.06 -24.01 17.82
C LYS A 40 -39.34 -24.82 17.67
N GLU A 41 -40.24 -24.63 18.63
CA GLU A 41 -41.37 -25.54 18.82
C GLU A 41 -42.38 -25.53 17.67
N ALA A 42 -43.01 -26.68 17.45
CA ALA A 42 -44.15 -26.82 16.55
C ALA A 42 -45.43 -26.37 17.26
N HIS A 43 -46.27 -25.62 16.54
CA HIS A 43 -47.69 -25.45 16.87
C HIS A 43 -48.54 -26.10 15.78
N GLU A 44 -49.67 -26.66 16.19
CA GLU A 44 -50.50 -27.53 15.36
C GLU A 44 -51.30 -26.75 14.31
N GLY A 45 -51.40 -27.33 13.10
CA GLY A 45 -52.03 -26.68 11.95
C GLY A 45 -51.34 -27.11 10.65
N GLY A 46 -51.78 -28.23 10.07
CA GLY A 46 -51.01 -28.99 9.08
C GLY A 46 -50.81 -28.31 7.72
N VAL A 47 -49.67 -27.63 7.55
CA VAL A 47 -48.99 -27.44 6.25
C VAL A 47 -47.48 -27.53 6.47
N CYS A 48 -46.77 -28.35 5.68
CA CYS A 48 -45.31 -28.39 5.70
C CYS A 48 -44.72 -27.10 5.10
N MET A 49 -44.51 -26.08 5.96
CA MET A 49 -43.79 -24.87 5.59
C MET A 49 -42.27 -25.12 5.51
N GLY A 50 -41.58 -24.38 4.64
CA GLY A 50 -40.18 -24.63 4.31
C GLY A 50 -39.22 -24.36 5.46
N VAL A 51 -38.13 -25.14 5.52
CA VAL A 51 -37.05 -24.96 6.50
C VAL A 51 -36.21 -23.73 6.13
N ASP A 52 -36.29 -22.68 6.94
CA ASP A 52 -35.43 -21.49 6.83
C ASP A 52 -34.04 -21.77 7.45
N PHE A 53 -33.00 -21.76 6.62
CA PHE A 53 -31.61 -21.90 7.07
C PHE A 53 -30.97 -20.51 7.28
N LYS A 54 -30.47 -20.24 8.50
CA LYS A 54 -29.59 -19.08 8.76
C LYS A 54 -28.13 -19.45 8.52
N VAL A 55 -27.53 -18.88 7.48
CA VAL A 55 -26.08 -18.84 7.32
C VAL A 55 -25.51 -17.64 8.08
N LEU A 56 -24.58 -17.89 9.00
CA LEU A 56 -23.76 -16.84 9.63
C LEU A 56 -22.53 -16.56 8.75
N CYS A 57 -22.21 -15.29 8.54
CA CYS A 57 -21.02 -14.85 7.83
C CYS A 57 -20.32 -13.77 8.65
N GLU A 58 -19.25 -14.15 9.33
CA GLU A 58 -18.50 -13.25 10.20
C GLU A 58 -17.37 -12.55 9.44
N ARG A 59 -17.45 -11.21 9.37
CA ARG A 59 -16.33 -10.32 9.04
C ARG A 59 -16.41 -9.09 9.94
N GLY A 60 -15.35 -8.81 10.70
CA GLY A 60 -15.14 -7.52 11.37
C GLY A 60 -16.28 -7.04 12.26
N GLY A 61 -16.88 -7.92 13.07
CA GLY A 61 -17.86 -7.53 14.11
C GLY A 61 -19.29 -7.25 13.63
N TYR A 62 -19.61 -7.33 12.33
CA TYR A 62 -20.95 -7.05 11.82
C TYR A 62 -21.70 -8.31 11.36
N ASN A 63 -22.69 -8.73 12.14
CA ASN A 63 -23.62 -9.80 11.76
C ASN A 63 -24.64 -9.32 10.71
N ARG A 64 -24.74 -10.02 9.58
CA ARG A 64 -25.83 -9.87 8.61
C ARG A 64 -26.53 -11.20 8.36
N TYR A 65 -27.86 -11.19 8.40
CA TYR A 65 -28.71 -12.31 8.03
C TYR A 65 -29.23 -12.13 6.61
N PHE A 66 -29.28 -13.22 5.84
CA PHE A 66 -29.91 -13.27 4.53
C PHE A 66 -31.06 -14.29 4.56
N MET A 67 -32.24 -13.90 4.06
CA MET A 67 -33.36 -14.82 3.81
C MET A 67 -33.33 -15.26 2.34
N CYS A 68 -33.46 -16.55 2.08
CA CYS A 68 -33.50 -17.12 0.74
C CYS A 68 -34.86 -17.80 0.49
N LYS A 69 -35.74 -17.16 -0.27
CA LYS A 69 -37.05 -17.72 -0.63
C LYS A 69 -36.97 -18.48 -1.95
N LYS A 70 -37.36 -19.76 -1.95
CA LYS A 70 -37.65 -20.49 -3.20
C LYS A 70 -38.82 -19.82 -3.96
N PRO A 71 -38.73 -19.65 -5.28
CA PRO A 71 -39.90 -19.33 -6.10
C PRO A 71 -40.94 -20.46 -6.04
N ARG A 72 -42.23 -20.13 -6.18
CA ARG A 72 -43.26 -21.15 -6.45
C ARG A 72 -43.10 -21.65 -7.88
N ALA A 73 -43.26 -22.96 -8.09
CA ALA A 73 -43.21 -23.56 -9.42
C ALA A 73 -44.45 -23.14 -10.25
N GLY A 74 -44.22 -22.63 -11.45
CA GLY A 74 -45.21 -22.49 -12.52
C GLY A 74 -44.95 -23.52 -13.63
N HIS A 75 -45.99 -23.92 -14.36
CA HIS A 75 -45.90 -25.02 -15.32
C HIS A 75 -45.04 -24.73 -16.56
N GLY A 76 -44.36 -25.78 -17.04
CA GLY A 76 -44.25 -26.07 -18.47
C GLY A 76 -43.19 -25.32 -19.28
N GLY A 77 -41.98 -25.87 -19.36
CA GLY A 77 -41.00 -25.46 -20.37
C GLY A 77 -39.63 -26.13 -20.21
N ARG A 78 -39.27 -27.04 -21.13
CA ARG A 78 -37.88 -27.50 -21.29
C ARG A 78 -37.16 -26.59 -22.27
N GLY A 79 -36.55 -25.52 -21.74
CA GLY A 79 -35.61 -24.65 -22.44
C GLY A 79 -34.23 -24.71 -21.77
N ASP A 80 -33.17 -24.44 -22.53
CA ASP A 80 -31.80 -24.40 -21.99
C ASP A 80 -31.57 -23.13 -21.16
N TRP A 81 -30.95 -23.28 -19.98
CA TRP A 81 -30.78 -22.23 -18.97
C TRP A 81 -29.38 -21.60 -18.96
N ARG A 82 -28.49 -21.95 -19.90
CA ARG A 82 -27.06 -21.60 -19.83
C ARG A 82 -26.68 -20.16 -20.20
N GLU A 83 -27.49 -19.40 -20.93
CA GLU A 83 -27.06 -18.11 -21.53
C GLU A 83 -27.80 -16.82 -21.08
N GLN A 84 -28.59 -16.82 -20.01
CA GLN A 84 -29.29 -15.59 -19.55
C GLN A 84 -28.83 -15.00 -18.21
N PHE A 85 -27.85 -15.61 -17.52
CA PHE A 85 -27.48 -15.19 -16.15
C PHE A 85 -26.45 -14.05 -16.05
N VAL A 86 -25.79 -13.67 -17.15
CA VAL A 86 -24.71 -12.65 -17.14
C VAL A 86 -25.22 -11.23 -17.46
N TRP A 87 -26.32 -11.09 -18.20
CA TRP A 87 -26.81 -9.79 -18.72
C TRP A 87 -28.08 -9.25 -18.05
N ARG A 88 -28.42 -9.69 -16.83
CA ARG A 88 -29.62 -9.22 -16.08
C ARG A 88 -29.40 -8.83 -14.61
N MET A 89 -28.15 -8.58 -14.21
CA MET A 89 -27.84 -7.80 -12.98
C MET A 89 -27.60 -6.31 -13.24
N ALA A 90 -27.65 -5.87 -14.51
CA ALA A 90 -27.64 -4.46 -14.88
C ALA A 90 -29.07 -3.98 -15.22
N LEU A 91 -29.37 -2.74 -14.80
CA LEU A 91 -30.65 -2.03 -14.88
C LEU A 91 -31.82 -2.58 -14.04
N ARG A 92 -32.53 -1.62 -13.41
CA ARG A 92 -33.72 -1.76 -12.55
C ARG A 92 -33.40 -2.41 -11.19
N ILE A 93 -33.71 -1.81 -10.04
CA ILE A 93 -34.63 -0.69 -9.76
C ILE A 93 -33.95 0.38 -8.90
N VAL A 94 -33.75 1.59 -9.45
CA VAL A 94 -33.60 2.81 -8.63
C VAL A 94 -35.00 3.26 -8.25
N SER A 95 -35.46 2.84 -7.07
CA SER A 95 -36.80 3.21 -6.58
C SER A 95 -36.72 4.58 -5.90
N ARG A 96 -37.42 5.58 -6.46
CA ARG A 96 -37.48 6.92 -5.87
C ARG A 96 -38.27 6.91 -4.55
N LYS A 97 -37.57 6.72 -3.43
CA LYS A 97 -38.01 7.24 -2.12
C LYS A 97 -37.06 8.33 -1.68
N ALA A 98 -37.49 9.57 -1.85
CA ALA A 98 -36.79 10.73 -1.31
C ALA A 98 -37.01 10.81 0.20
N LEU A 99 -35.97 10.55 0.98
CA LEU A 99 -35.74 11.24 2.25
C LEU A 99 -34.37 11.91 2.16
N GLY A 100 -34.25 13.10 2.76
CA GLY A 100 -33.16 14.01 2.45
C GLY A 100 -31.84 13.65 3.12
N MET A 101 -30.81 13.40 2.30
CA MET A 101 -29.52 14.03 2.51
C MET A 101 -29.20 14.81 1.24
N GLY A 102 -29.19 16.15 1.34
CA GLY A 102 -28.65 16.95 0.25
C GLY A 102 -27.16 16.67 0.15
N MET A 103 -26.69 16.24 -1.02
CA MET A 103 -25.27 16.34 -1.33
C MET A 103 -24.97 17.83 -1.52
N GLY A 104 -24.68 18.51 -0.42
CA GLY A 104 -24.09 19.84 -0.45
C GLY A 104 -22.79 19.81 -1.28
N PRO A 105 -22.33 20.97 -1.77
CA PRO A 105 -21.08 21.01 -2.53
C PRO A 105 -19.99 20.33 -1.72
N VAL A 106 -19.30 19.34 -2.33
CA VAL A 106 -18.15 18.70 -1.70
C VAL A 106 -17.12 19.80 -1.51
N GLN A 107 -17.02 20.31 -0.28
CA GLN A 107 -16.21 21.47 0.03
C GLN A 107 -14.75 21.05 0.04
N VAL A 108 -14.17 21.01 -1.16
CA VAL A 108 -12.76 20.72 -1.37
C VAL A 108 -11.98 21.71 -0.52
N ARG A 109 -11.30 21.20 0.52
CA ARG A 109 -10.36 22.02 1.30
C ARG A 109 -9.38 22.64 0.33
N GLY A 110 -9.06 23.91 0.53
CA GLY A 110 -8.06 24.60 -0.31
C GLY A 110 -6.79 23.78 -0.39
N LEU A 111 -6.22 23.64 -1.59
CA LEU A 111 -4.98 22.90 -1.76
C LEU A 111 -3.88 23.53 -0.91
N GLN A 112 -3.17 22.70 -0.16
CA GLN A 112 -1.90 23.12 0.41
C GLN A 112 -0.86 23.14 -0.72
N SER A 113 -0.36 24.33 -1.03
CA SER A 113 0.84 24.51 -1.83
C SER A 113 2.07 24.17 -0.98
N PHE A 114 3.01 23.44 -1.56
CA PHE A 114 4.29 23.11 -0.94
C PHE A 114 5.32 24.21 -1.22
N SER A 115 6.19 24.48 -0.26
CA SER A 115 7.36 25.36 -0.39
C SER A 115 8.65 24.55 -0.31
N LEU A 116 9.74 25.09 -0.82
CA LEU A 116 11.08 24.56 -0.56
C LEU A 116 11.33 24.66 0.96
N PRO A 117 11.67 23.56 1.66
CA PRO A 117 12.12 23.65 3.04
C PRO A 117 13.51 24.29 3.07
N ASP A 118 13.85 25.03 4.13
CA ASP A 118 15.24 25.43 4.33
C ASP A 118 16.09 24.20 4.73
N LEU A 119 17.37 24.20 4.34
CA LEU A 119 18.32 23.20 4.81
C LEU A 119 18.62 23.44 6.30
N PRO A 120 18.81 22.38 7.12
CA PRO A 120 19.20 22.54 8.52
C PRO A 120 20.68 22.95 8.72
N TYR A 121 21.43 23.18 7.63
CA TYR A 121 22.85 23.53 7.60
C TYR A 121 23.19 24.32 6.31
N ASP A 122 24.30 25.06 6.31
CA ASP A 122 24.78 25.81 5.13
C ASP A 122 25.17 24.90 3.96
N TYR A 123 25.06 25.38 2.71
CA TYR A 123 25.36 24.58 1.51
C TYR A 123 26.75 23.91 1.53
N GLY A 124 27.78 24.57 2.06
CA GLY A 124 29.13 24.01 2.19
C GLY A 124 29.39 23.17 3.43
N ALA A 125 28.42 23.03 4.35
CA ALA A 125 28.64 22.36 5.63
C ALA A 125 28.84 20.84 5.53
N LEU A 126 28.57 20.24 4.36
CA LEU A 126 28.83 18.83 4.06
C LEU A 126 30.18 18.60 3.35
N GLU A 127 31.00 19.63 3.15
CA GLU A 127 32.32 19.48 2.55
C GLU A 127 33.30 18.74 3.50
N PRO A 128 34.21 17.91 2.97
CA PRO A 128 34.52 17.68 1.55
C PRO A 128 33.69 16.55 0.89
N VAL A 129 32.57 16.14 1.49
CA VAL A 129 31.81 14.95 1.09
C VAL A 129 30.78 15.25 0.00
N ILE A 130 30.11 16.40 0.08
CA ILE A 130 29.28 16.95 -1.00
C ILE A 130 29.59 18.45 -1.10
N SER A 131 29.96 18.93 -2.29
CA SER A 131 30.35 20.33 -2.49
C SER A 131 29.19 21.32 -2.35
N ALA A 132 29.50 22.55 -1.94
CA ALA A 132 28.55 23.65 -1.85
C ALA A 132 27.82 23.92 -3.18
N GLU A 133 28.49 23.72 -4.31
CA GLU A 133 27.91 23.85 -5.65
C GLU A 133 26.81 22.80 -5.90
N ILE A 134 27.09 21.52 -5.59
CA ILE A 134 26.10 20.44 -5.70
C ILE A 134 24.93 20.76 -4.78
N MET A 135 25.19 21.00 -3.48
CA MET A 135 24.14 21.26 -2.50
C MET A 135 23.27 22.46 -2.88
N HIS A 136 23.85 23.54 -3.39
CA HIS A 136 23.10 24.70 -3.86
C HIS A 136 22.22 24.37 -5.08
N LEU A 137 22.74 23.73 -6.11
CA LEU A 137 22.00 23.43 -7.34
C LEU A 137 20.91 22.37 -7.10
N HIS A 138 21.25 21.29 -6.39
CA HIS A 138 20.34 20.20 -6.03
C HIS A 138 19.15 20.71 -5.19
N HIS A 139 19.39 21.67 -4.30
CA HIS A 139 18.35 22.36 -3.54
C HIS A 139 17.57 23.39 -4.39
N GLN A 140 18.23 24.48 -4.79
CA GLN A 140 17.61 25.68 -5.37
C GLN A 140 17.18 25.53 -6.82
N LYS A 141 17.58 24.47 -7.52
CA LYS A 141 17.14 24.16 -8.89
C LYS A 141 16.34 22.85 -8.94
N HIS A 142 16.89 21.71 -8.50
CA HIS A 142 16.22 20.43 -8.65
C HIS A 142 15.01 20.29 -7.71
N HIS A 143 15.19 20.40 -6.39
CA HIS A 143 14.09 20.31 -5.43
C HIS A 143 13.03 21.40 -5.62
N GLN A 144 13.45 22.65 -5.86
CA GLN A 144 12.54 23.75 -6.20
C GLN A 144 11.72 23.46 -7.48
N THR A 145 12.30 22.82 -8.50
CA THR A 145 11.56 22.47 -9.73
C THR A 145 10.51 21.40 -9.47
N TYR A 146 10.85 20.36 -8.69
CA TYR A 146 9.86 19.33 -8.30
C TYR A 146 8.69 19.97 -7.54
N ILE A 147 8.95 20.84 -6.57
CA ILE A 147 7.89 21.53 -5.81
C ILE A 147 7.03 22.43 -6.71
N SER A 148 7.67 23.24 -7.57
CA SER A 148 6.99 24.16 -8.49
C SER A 148 6.07 23.44 -9.48
N ASN A 149 6.44 22.22 -9.89
CA ASN A 149 5.64 21.41 -10.80
C ASN A 149 4.63 20.52 -10.07
N TYR A 150 4.90 20.11 -8.83
CA TYR A 150 3.94 19.40 -7.99
C TYR A 150 2.73 20.26 -7.65
N ASN A 151 2.95 21.53 -7.25
CA ASN A 151 1.87 22.49 -7.01
C ASN A 151 0.96 22.66 -8.24
N LYS A 152 1.54 22.87 -9.44
CA LYS A 152 0.78 22.95 -10.71
C LYS A 152 -0.01 21.67 -11.00
N ALA A 153 0.58 20.49 -10.78
CA ALA A 153 -0.10 19.21 -11.00
C ALA A 153 -1.25 18.99 -10.00
N LEU A 154 -1.12 19.47 -8.76
CA LEU A 154 -2.19 19.47 -7.76
C LEU A 154 -3.32 20.42 -8.15
N GLU A 155 -3.02 21.66 -8.56
CA GLU A 155 -4.02 22.63 -9.06
C GLU A 155 -4.83 22.05 -10.22
N GLN A 156 -4.14 21.43 -11.19
CA GLN A 156 -4.77 20.73 -12.31
C GLN A 156 -5.62 19.54 -11.85
N LEU A 157 -5.16 18.77 -10.85
CA LEU A 157 -5.93 17.66 -10.27
C LEU A 157 -7.20 18.15 -9.58
N GLN A 158 -7.14 19.24 -8.82
CA GLN A 158 -8.33 19.83 -8.17
C GLN A 158 -9.35 20.31 -9.22
N GLN A 159 -8.89 20.91 -10.32
CA GLN A 159 -9.76 21.29 -11.45
C GLN A 159 -10.35 20.10 -12.19
N ALA A 160 -9.61 19.00 -12.32
CA ALA A 160 -10.11 17.78 -12.95
C ALA A 160 -11.13 17.05 -12.04
N LEU A 161 -10.85 16.98 -10.74
CA LEU A 161 -11.77 16.46 -9.72
C LEU A 161 -13.09 17.24 -9.64
N SER A 162 -13.05 18.58 -9.67
CA SER A 162 -14.28 19.39 -9.62
C SER A 162 -15.13 19.28 -10.89
N LYS A 163 -14.54 18.86 -12.01
CA LYS A 163 -15.23 18.56 -13.29
C LYS A 163 -15.59 17.07 -13.46
N ALA A 164 -15.18 16.19 -12.54
CA ALA A 164 -15.23 14.74 -12.68
C ALA A 164 -14.52 14.19 -13.96
N ASP A 165 -13.44 14.86 -14.38
CA ASP A 165 -12.64 14.52 -15.56
C ASP A 165 -11.68 13.36 -15.27
N SER A 166 -12.22 12.13 -15.25
CA SER A 166 -11.46 10.91 -15.02
C SER A 166 -10.24 10.73 -15.97
N PRO A 167 -10.33 11.00 -17.30
CA PRO A 167 -9.16 10.98 -18.18
C PRO A 167 -8.01 11.87 -17.71
N THR A 168 -8.30 13.14 -17.37
CA THR A 168 -7.28 14.08 -16.89
C THR A 168 -6.74 13.69 -15.51
N ILE A 169 -7.61 13.22 -14.59
CA ILE A 169 -7.20 12.69 -13.28
C ILE A 169 -6.17 11.55 -13.45
N VAL A 170 -6.40 10.63 -14.40
CA VAL A 170 -5.47 9.52 -14.69
C VAL A 170 -4.18 10.02 -15.35
N GLN A 171 -4.28 10.94 -16.32
CA GLN A 171 -3.10 11.52 -16.99
C GLN A 171 -2.15 12.22 -16.02
N LEU A 172 -2.68 12.95 -15.03
CA LEU A 172 -1.89 13.69 -14.04
C LEU A 172 -1.10 12.78 -13.08
N GLN A 173 -1.43 11.49 -12.93
CA GLN A 173 -0.77 10.60 -11.97
C GLN A 173 0.74 10.48 -12.21
N SER A 174 1.20 10.56 -13.46
CA SER A 174 2.63 10.57 -13.80
C SER A 174 3.34 11.82 -13.25
N ALA A 175 2.77 13.00 -13.48
CA ALA A 175 3.31 14.26 -12.99
C ALA A 175 3.24 14.37 -11.46
N ILE A 176 2.17 13.87 -10.84
CA ILE A 176 2.01 13.80 -9.38
C ILE A 176 3.07 12.88 -8.77
N LYS A 177 3.24 11.65 -9.30
CA LYS A 177 4.23 10.69 -8.78
C LYS A 177 5.66 11.22 -8.91
N PHE A 178 6.02 11.75 -10.07
CA PHE A 178 7.39 12.24 -10.32
C PHE A 178 7.74 13.49 -9.50
N ASN A 179 6.86 14.49 -9.47
CA ASN A 179 7.17 15.77 -8.80
C ASN A 179 6.87 15.74 -7.30
N GLY A 180 5.78 15.07 -6.88
CA GLY A 180 5.47 14.86 -5.47
C GLY A 180 6.43 13.88 -4.80
N GLY A 181 6.77 12.79 -5.49
CA GLY A 181 7.83 11.87 -5.08
C GLY A 181 9.20 12.57 -5.00
N GLY A 182 9.53 13.42 -5.99
CA GLY A 182 10.72 14.26 -5.95
C GLY A 182 10.75 15.17 -4.71
N HIS A 183 9.63 15.84 -4.41
CA HIS A 183 9.52 16.66 -3.20
C HIS A 183 9.71 15.83 -1.91
N ILE A 184 9.08 14.66 -1.80
CA ILE A 184 9.19 13.73 -0.66
C ILE A 184 10.66 13.29 -0.47
N ASN A 185 11.28 12.77 -1.53
CA ASN A 185 12.59 12.13 -1.45
C ASN A 185 13.68 13.13 -1.00
N HIS A 186 13.72 14.32 -1.60
CA HIS A 186 14.69 15.35 -1.22
C HIS A 186 14.41 15.90 0.20
N SER A 187 13.15 16.03 0.61
CA SER A 187 12.79 16.49 1.96
C SER A 187 13.16 15.50 3.07
N ILE A 188 13.41 14.23 2.72
CA ILE A 188 14.03 13.21 3.59
C ILE A 188 15.55 13.33 3.51
N PHE A 189 16.11 13.40 2.30
CA PHE A 189 17.56 13.52 2.04
C PHE A 189 18.23 14.64 2.84
N TRP A 190 17.66 15.85 2.86
CA TRP A 190 18.18 16.99 3.62
C TRP A 190 18.14 16.82 5.15
N LYS A 191 17.39 15.83 5.66
CA LYS A 191 17.27 15.53 7.10
C LYS A 191 18.11 14.33 7.51
N ASN A 192 18.24 13.32 6.63
CA ASN A 192 19.17 12.22 6.81
C ASN A 192 20.63 12.57 6.48
N LEU A 193 20.95 13.85 6.34
CA LEU A 193 22.29 14.40 6.19
C LEU A 193 22.59 15.38 7.33
N ALA A 194 23.86 15.43 7.77
CA ALA A 194 24.37 16.37 8.76
C ALA A 194 25.86 16.65 8.53
N PRO A 195 26.38 17.84 8.88
CA PRO A 195 27.80 18.13 8.93
C PRO A 195 28.55 17.16 9.85
N ILE A 196 29.78 16.78 9.49
CA ILE A 196 30.65 15.92 10.34
C ILE A 196 30.80 16.51 11.76
N ARG A 197 30.94 17.84 11.85
CA ARG A 197 31.03 18.60 13.11
C ARG A 197 29.73 18.65 13.94
N GLU A 198 28.63 18.11 13.43
CA GLU A 198 27.29 18.03 14.04
C GLU A 198 26.78 16.57 14.09
N GLY A 199 27.68 15.59 14.08
CA GLY A 199 27.33 14.15 14.19
C GLY A 199 27.11 13.44 12.85
N GLY A 200 27.34 14.11 11.72
CA GLY A 200 27.36 13.46 10.41
C GLY A 200 28.33 12.28 10.38
N GLY A 201 27.82 11.09 10.05
CA GLY A 201 28.58 9.85 9.97
C GLY A 201 28.89 9.15 11.30
N GLU A 202 28.49 9.70 12.46
CA GLU A 202 28.58 9.00 13.74
C GLU A 202 27.67 7.76 13.75
N PRO A 203 28.15 6.54 14.07
CA PRO A 203 27.34 5.33 14.01
C PRO A 203 26.05 5.37 14.84
N PRO A 204 24.95 4.75 14.35
CA PRO A 204 23.68 4.67 15.08
C PRO A 204 23.85 3.85 16.36
N LYS A 205 23.19 4.31 17.43
CA LYS A 205 23.30 3.73 18.77
C LYS A 205 21.97 3.08 19.18
N ALA A 206 21.95 2.46 20.35
CA ALA A 206 20.77 1.89 20.98
C ALA A 206 19.91 1.00 20.05
N SER A 207 18.64 1.34 19.86
CA SER A 207 17.61 0.52 19.22
C SER A 207 17.91 0.20 17.76
N LEU A 208 18.25 1.22 16.96
CA LEU A 208 18.57 1.09 15.54
C LEU A 208 19.90 0.36 15.32
N GLY A 209 20.92 0.65 16.11
CA GLY A 209 22.23 -0.03 16.01
C GLY A 209 22.08 -1.55 16.19
N TRP A 210 21.41 -1.97 17.27
CA TRP A 210 21.13 -3.39 17.52
C TRP A 210 20.26 -4.03 16.42
N ALA A 211 19.29 -3.30 15.88
CA ALA A 211 18.46 -3.78 14.78
C ALA A 211 19.25 -3.96 13.46
N ILE A 212 20.27 -3.13 13.21
CA ILE A 212 21.18 -3.26 12.08
C ILE A 212 22.10 -4.47 12.26
N ASP A 213 22.77 -4.60 13.41
CA ASP A 213 23.67 -5.72 13.70
C ASP A 213 22.92 -7.06 13.62
N THR A 214 21.69 -7.13 14.15
CA THR A 214 20.86 -8.34 14.15
C THR A 214 20.38 -8.76 12.75
N GLN A 215 20.22 -7.81 11.80
CA GLN A 215 19.62 -8.07 10.49
C GLN A 215 20.59 -8.03 9.30
N PHE A 216 21.72 -7.34 9.44
CA PHE A 216 22.78 -7.25 8.43
C PHE A 216 24.12 -7.82 8.90
N GLY A 217 24.29 -8.10 10.20
CA GLY A 217 25.53 -8.62 10.80
C GLY A 217 26.45 -7.52 11.33
N SER A 218 26.53 -6.38 10.65
CA SER A 218 27.12 -5.13 11.15
C SER A 218 26.69 -3.92 10.32
N LEU A 219 27.05 -2.72 10.79
CA LEU A 219 26.91 -1.48 10.02
C LEU A 219 27.70 -1.51 8.69
N GLU A 220 28.91 -2.06 8.68
CA GLU A 220 29.73 -2.18 7.46
C GLU A 220 29.07 -3.09 6.42
N ALA A 221 28.40 -4.16 6.85
CA ALA A 221 27.65 -5.06 5.96
C ALA A 221 26.42 -4.36 5.36
N LEU A 222 25.72 -3.53 6.13
CA LEU A 222 24.66 -2.66 5.62
C LEU A 222 25.22 -1.65 4.59
N ILE A 223 26.33 -0.96 4.91
CA ILE A 223 27.00 0.00 4.03
C ILE A 223 27.41 -0.66 2.70
N GLN A 224 28.01 -1.85 2.76
CA GLN A 224 28.37 -2.62 1.57
C GLN A 224 27.14 -2.96 0.71
N LYS A 225 26.03 -3.39 1.34
CA LYS A 225 24.79 -3.70 0.62
C LYS A 225 24.20 -2.46 -0.06
N VAL A 226 24.03 -1.35 0.67
CA VAL A 226 23.48 -0.10 0.12
C VAL A 226 24.35 0.44 -1.02
N ASN A 227 25.67 0.39 -0.88
CA ASN A 227 26.59 0.80 -1.95
C ASN A 227 26.52 -0.11 -3.18
N ALA A 228 26.35 -1.43 -3.00
CA ALA A 228 26.19 -2.36 -4.11
C ALA A 228 24.88 -2.10 -4.90
N GLU A 229 23.75 -1.96 -4.20
CA GLU A 229 22.46 -1.63 -4.81
C GLU A 229 22.48 -0.28 -5.53
N GLY A 230 23.10 0.75 -4.92
CA GLY A 230 23.26 2.08 -5.53
C GLY A 230 24.18 2.13 -6.74
N ALA A 231 25.24 1.33 -6.75
CA ALA A 231 26.11 1.16 -7.90
C ALA A 231 25.39 0.41 -9.03
N ALA A 232 24.63 -0.63 -8.71
CA ALA A 232 23.87 -1.44 -9.66
C ALA A 232 22.66 -0.71 -10.28
N LEU A 233 22.12 0.31 -9.60
CA LEU A 233 20.98 1.10 -10.10
C LEU A 233 21.33 1.75 -11.45
N GLN A 234 20.59 1.35 -12.50
CA GLN A 234 20.78 1.83 -13.87
C GLN A 234 19.99 3.13 -14.11
N GLY A 235 20.67 4.13 -14.66
CA GLY A 235 20.10 5.46 -14.87
C GLY A 235 19.90 6.21 -13.55
N SER A 236 18.71 6.75 -13.35
CA SER A 236 18.36 7.66 -12.26
C SER A 236 17.46 7.01 -11.21
N GLY A 237 17.68 7.29 -9.93
CA GLY A 237 16.91 6.69 -8.83
C GLY A 237 17.50 6.95 -7.45
N TRP A 238 16.99 6.21 -6.46
CA TRP A 238 17.32 6.32 -5.05
C TRP A 238 17.59 4.95 -4.43
N VAL A 239 18.43 4.93 -3.39
CA VAL A 239 18.60 3.78 -2.48
C VAL A 239 18.10 4.16 -1.09
N TRP A 240 17.41 3.24 -0.41
CA TRP A 240 16.76 3.47 0.87
C TRP A 240 17.19 2.42 1.89
N LEU A 241 17.36 2.84 3.15
CA LEU A 241 17.12 1.95 4.29
C LEU A 241 15.64 2.11 4.67
N ALA A 242 14.90 1.00 4.59
CA ALA A 242 13.47 0.93 4.87
C ALA A 242 13.21 0.21 6.19
N LEU A 243 12.22 0.67 6.96
CA LEU A 243 11.57 -0.09 8.03
C LEU A 243 10.21 -0.57 7.53
N ASP A 244 10.01 -1.89 7.45
CA ASP A 244 8.68 -2.50 7.33
C ASP A 244 8.03 -2.54 8.72
N LYS A 245 6.98 -1.75 8.91
CA LYS A 245 6.25 -1.65 10.18
C LYS A 245 5.36 -2.85 10.52
N GLU A 246 4.95 -3.63 9.51
CA GLU A 246 4.14 -4.84 9.73
C GLU A 246 5.02 -6.02 10.13
N GLN A 247 6.21 -6.13 9.53
CA GLN A 247 7.20 -7.18 9.84
C GLN A 247 8.17 -6.82 10.96
N LYS A 248 8.26 -5.53 11.34
CA LYS A 248 9.31 -4.94 12.21
C LYS A 248 10.73 -5.28 11.72
N LYS A 249 10.97 -5.11 10.42
CA LYS A 249 12.23 -5.48 9.75
C LYS A 249 12.84 -4.33 8.98
N LEU A 250 14.17 -4.34 8.90
CA LEU A 250 14.93 -3.47 8.03
C LEU A 250 15.15 -4.12 6.65
N SER A 251 14.98 -3.36 5.58
CA SER A 251 15.39 -3.77 4.24
C SER A 251 16.15 -2.66 3.52
N VAL A 252 16.94 -3.05 2.50
CA VAL A 252 17.56 -2.11 1.56
C VAL A 252 16.76 -2.18 0.28
N GLU A 253 16.25 -1.05 -0.18
CA GLU A 253 15.34 -0.94 -1.32
C GLU A 253 15.84 0.10 -2.31
N THR A 254 15.59 -0.13 -3.61
CA THR A 254 15.85 0.84 -4.67
C THR A 254 14.56 1.32 -5.32
N THR A 255 14.47 2.60 -5.66
CA THR A 255 13.37 3.14 -6.47
C THR A 255 13.89 3.89 -7.69
N ALA A 256 13.17 3.77 -8.82
CA ALA A 256 13.55 4.40 -10.08
C ALA A 256 13.08 5.85 -10.14
N ASN A 257 13.86 6.71 -10.80
CA ASN A 257 13.59 8.13 -10.98
C ASN A 257 13.29 8.84 -9.65
N GLN A 258 12.08 9.40 -9.50
CA GLN A 258 11.63 10.06 -8.26
C GLN A 258 10.49 9.30 -7.58
N ASP A 259 10.33 8.00 -7.83
CA ASP A 259 9.34 7.20 -7.12
C ASP A 259 9.73 7.12 -5.62
N PRO A 260 8.86 7.52 -4.68
CA PRO A 260 9.15 7.47 -3.26
C PRO A 260 8.99 6.04 -2.72
N LEU A 261 9.74 5.67 -1.68
CA LEU A 261 9.79 4.30 -1.13
C LEU A 261 8.41 3.67 -0.88
N VAL A 262 7.41 4.46 -0.48
CA VAL A 262 6.02 4.02 -0.24
C VAL A 262 5.36 3.35 -1.47
N THR A 263 5.88 3.54 -2.69
CA THR A 263 5.42 2.82 -3.89
C THR A 263 5.86 1.36 -3.94
N LYS A 264 6.88 0.96 -3.17
CA LYS A 264 7.25 -0.46 -2.94
C LYS A 264 6.30 -1.14 -1.95
N GLY A 265 5.72 -0.39 -1.00
CA GLY A 265 4.74 -0.89 -0.04
C GLY A 265 4.33 0.16 0.99
N SER A 266 3.04 0.20 1.35
CA SER A 266 2.49 1.17 2.30
C SER A 266 2.96 0.99 3.75
N ALA A 267 3.52 -0.17 4.09
CA ALA A 267 4.12 -0.45 5.39
C ALA A 267 5.58 0.04 5.51
N LEU A 268 6.21 0.44 4.40
CA LEU A 268 7.62 0.83 4.36
C LEU A 268 7.81 2.31 4.72
N VAL A 269 8.58 2.56 5.78
CA VAL A 269 9.04 3.89 6.18
C VAL A 269 10.49 4.09 5.73
N PRO A 270 10.83 5.18 5.03
CA PRO A 270 12.21 5.51 4.70
C PRO A 270 12.92 6.06 5.96
N LEU A 271 13.93 5.35 6.44
CA LEU A 271 14.78 5.82 7.55
C LEU A 271 15.86 6.78 7.02
N PHE A 272 16.49 6.44 5.91
CA PHE A 272 17.26 7.36 5.07
C PHE A 272 17.09 7.04 3.58
N GLY A 273 17.32 8.06 2.75
CA GLY A 273 17.55 7.93 1.31
C GLY A 273 18.95 8.40 0.91
N ILE A 274 19.49 7.81 -0.16
CA ILE A 274 20.65 8.31 -0.89
C ILE A 274 20.21 8.54 -2.34
N ASP A 275 20.32 9.80 -2.79
CA ASP A 275 20.10 10.15 -4.20
C ASP A 275 21.26 9.58 -5.04
N VAL A 276 20.96 8.82 -6.09
CA VAL A 276 21.95 8.30 -7.06
C VAL A 276 21.67 8.76 -8.50
N TRP A 277 20.87 9.82 -8.67
CA TRP A 277 20.88 10.63 -9.90
C TRP A 277 22.25 11.31 -10.08
N GLU A 278 22.66 11.52 -11.33
CA GLU A 278 23.94 12.17 -11.62
C GLU A 278 24.04 13.61 -11.07
N HIS A 279 22.93 14.34 -10.94
CA HIS A 279 22.93 15.69 -10.36
C HIS A 279 23.43 15.73 -8.90
N ALA A 280 23.34 14.62 -8.17
CA ALA A 280 23.74 14.54 -6.76
C ALA A 280 25.27 14.38 -6.57
N TYR A 281 26.03 14.07 -7.64
CA TYR A 281 27.47 13.80 -7.51
C TYR A 281 28.36 14.26 -8.68
N TYR A 282 27.83 14.44 -9.90
CA TYR A 282 28.65 14.56 -11.12
C TYR A 282 29.59 15.79 -11.14
N LEU A 283 29.24 16.89 -10.47
CA LEU A 283 30.11 18.07 -10.40
C LEU A 283 31.40 17.80 -9.62
N GLN A 284 31.38 16.88 -8.65
CA GLN A 284 32.53 16.51 -7.82
C GLN A 284 33.15 15.16 -8.24
N TYR A 285 32.32 14.12 -8.42
CA TYR A 285 32.73 12.73 -8.65
C TYR A 285 32.66 12.28 -10.13
N LYS A 286 32.16 13.13 -11.04
CA LYS A 286 31.97 12.80 -12.47
C LYS A 286 31.18 11.49 -12.65
N ASN A 287 31.65 10.59 -13.50
CA ASN A 287 31.07 9.26 -13.72
C ASN A 287 31.35 8.26 -12.58
N VAL A 288 32.15 8.60 -11.55
CA VAL A 288 32.60 7.67 -10.51
C VAL A 288 31.60 7.62 -9.35
N LYS A 289 30.37 7.17 -9.64
CA LYS A 289 29.28 7.00 -8.66
C LYS A 289 29.70 6.21 -7.42
N ALA A 290 30.63 5.26 -7.58
CA ALA A 290 31.17 4.45 -6.48
C ALA A 290 31.94 5.29 -5.43
N ASP A 291 32.66 6.34 -5.82
CA ASP A 291 33.41 7.18 -4.86
C ASP A 291 32.48 8.14 -4.09
N TYR A 292 31.40 8.60 -4.70
CA TYR A 292 30.31 9.30 -3.99
C TYR A 292 29.66 8.37 -2.95
N LEU A 293 29.21 7.18 -3.37
CA LEU A 293 28.64 6.17 -2.47
C LEU A 293 29.59 5.74 -1.36
N LYS A 294 30.91 5.72 -1.62
CA LYS A 294 31.93 5.46 -0.60
C LYS A 294 32.09 6.60 0.42
N ASN A 295 31.86 7.85 0.03
CA ASN A 295 32.09 9.00 0.90
C ASN A 295 30.85 9.47 1.66
N ILE A 296 29.63 9.37 1.09
CA ILE A 296 28.41 9.96 1.67
C ILE A 296 28.10 9.51 3.11
N TRP A 297 28.51 8.29 3.49
CA TRP A 297 28.39 7.78 4.86
C TRP A 297 28.98 8.68 5.93
N LYS A 298 29.98 9.50 5.60
CA LYS A 298 30.59 10.50 6.49
C LYS A 298 29.66 11.66 6.85
N VAL A 299 28.53 11.82 6.19
CA VAL A 299 27.54 12.89 6.46
C VAL A 299 26.13 12.35 6.66
N ILE A 300 25.92 11.03 6.78
CA ILE A 300 24.61 10.48 7.11
C ILE A 300 24.27 10.84 8.57
N ASN A 301 23.11 11.47 8.76
CA ASN A 301 22.60 11.87 10.07
C ASN A 301 21.91 10.68 10.76
N TRP A 302 22.70 9.82 11.41
CA TRP A 302 22.16 8.65 12.10
C TRP A 302 21.29 8.98 13.32
N GLU A 303 21.35 10.20 13.86
CA GLU A 303 20.42 10.68 14.90
C GLU A 303 19.00 10.80 14.31
N TYR A 304 18.83 11.49 13.18
CA TYR A 304 17.55 11.52 12.45
C TYR A 304 17.05 10.12 12.06
N VAL A 305 17.92 9.25 11.57
CA VAL A 305 17.56 7.87 11.19
C VAL A 305 17.08 7.08 12.42
N SER A 306 17.71 7.29 13.58
CA SER A 306 17.30 6.68 14.86
C SER A 306 15.97 7.25 15.36
N GLU A 307 15.78 8.58 15.30
CA GLU A 307 14.52 9.23 15.65
C GLU A 307 13.34 8.70 14.82
N VAL A 308 13.51 8.53 13.50
CA VAL A 308 12.47 7.98 12.63
C VAL A 308 12.20 6.51 12.97
N TYR A 309 13.25 5.72 13.22
CA TYR A 309 13.11 4.32 13.64
C TYR A 309 12.31 4.19 14.95
N GLU A 310 12.65 4.98 15.97
CA GLU A 310 12.00 4.90 17.29
C GLU A 310 10.56 5.44 17.32
N LYS A 311 10.22 6.40 16.45
CA LYS A 311 8.83 6.90 16.31
C LYS A 311 7.92 5.93 15.56
N GLU A 312 8.49 5.09 14.70
CA GLU A 312 7.76 4.24 13.75
C GLU A 312 7.88 2.74 14.08
N SER A 313 8.68 2.36 15.09
CA SER A 313 8.81 1.01 15.64
C SER A 313 8.11 0.90 17.02
N PRO A 314 6.83 0.47 17.07
CA PRO A 314 6.06 0.30 18.32
C PRO A 314 6.42 -1.01 19.06
#